data_AF-A0A0P9DAE9-F1
#
_entry.id   AF-A0A0P9DAE9-F1
#
_cell.length_a   1.000
_cell.length_b   1.000
_cell.length_c   1.000
_cell.angle_alpha   90.00
_cell.angle_beta   90.00
_cell.angle_gamma   90.00
#
_symmetry.space_group_name_H-M   'P 1'
#
loop_
_entity.id
_entity.type
_entity.pdbx_description
1 polymer ?
#
loop_
_entity_poly.entity_id
_entity_poly.type
_entity_poly.pdbx_seq_one_letter_code
_entity_poly.pdbx_strand_id
1 'polypeptide(L)' 'APILRWQEQVHLPGIYDLDVDTAALSPAACAAAIRERLENSQPARACELLAALAG' A
#
# COMPACT_ATOMS: atom_id res chain seq x y z
N ALA A 1 4.67 -17.69 -9.22
CA ALA A 1 3.37 -17.73 -8.49
C ALA A 1 3.08 -16.35 -7.90
N PRO A 2 1.81 -15.94 -7.70
CA PRO A 2 1.45 -14.61 -7.22
C PRO A 2 2.12 -14.21 -5.89
N ILE A 3 2.27 -15.17 -4.96
CA ILE A 3 2.90 -14.96 -3.65
C ILE A 3 4.38 -14.61 -3.76
N LEU A 4 5.13 -15.25 -4.67
CA LEU A 4 6.56 -14.96 -4.86
C LEU A 4 6.78 -13.55 -5.42
N ARG A 5 5.96 -13.16 -6.40
CA ARG A 5 6.03 -11.80 -6.97
C ARG A 5 5.70 -10.74 -5.92
N TRP A 6 4.70 -11.01 -5.08
CA TRP A 6 4.41 -10.15 -3.93
C TRP A 6 5.64 -10.01 -3.03
N GLN A 7 6.26 -11.12 -2.60
CA GLN A 7 7.46 -11.09 -1.73
C GLN A 7 8.63 -10.30 -2.31
N GLU A 8 8.85 -10.34 -3.63
CA GLU A 8 9.93 -9.59 -4.28
C GLU A 8 9.63 -8.10 -4.38
N GLN A 9 8.37 -7.73 -4.62
CA GLN A 9 7.98 -6.37 -4.99
C GLN A 9 7.48 -5.52 -3.81
N VAL A 10 7.09 -6.13 -2.68
CA VAL A 10 6.59 -5.42 -1.47
C VAL A 10 7.55 -4.38 -0.90
N HIS A 11 8.83 -4.50 -1.22
CA HIS A 11 9.86 -3.59 -0.76
C HIS A 11 10.03 -2.34 -1.64
N LEU A 12 9.34 -2.27 -2.78
CA LEU A 12 9.39 -1.12 -3.68
C LEU A 12 8.40 -0.04 -3.20
N PRO A 13 8.88 1.16 -2.84
CA PRO A 13 7.99 2.28 -2.51
C PRO A 13 7.10 2.66 -3.71
N GLY A 14 5.84 3.05 -3.45
CA GLY A 14 4.93 3.59 -4.47
C GLY A 14 3.93 2.61 -5.10
N ILE A 15 3.99 1.32 -4.78
CA ILE A 15 2.95 0.35 -5.20
C ILE A 15 1.75 0.31 -4.23
N TYR A 16 1.89 0.87 -3.03
CA TYR A 16 0.84 0.91 -2.03
C TYR A 16 -0.12 2.08 -2.30
N ASP A 17 -1.40 1.86 -1.95
CA ASP A 17 -2.44 2.87 -2.10
C ASP A 17 -2.40 3.97 -1.03
N LEU A 18 -1.54 3.80 -0.01
CA LEU A 18 -1.30 4.73 1.09
C LEU A 18 0.09 4.47 1.68
N ASP A 19 0.89 5.53 1.82
CA ASP A 19 2.13 5.51 2.60
C ASP A 19 1.89 6.26 3.93
N VAL A 20 2.36 5.67 5.03
CA VAL A 20 2.38 6.31 6.36
C VAL A 20 3.82 6.44 6.84
N ASP A 21 4.27 7.67 7.06
CA ASP A 21 5.61 7.92 7.59
C ASP A 21 5.61 7.74 9.12
N THR A 22 6.00 6.56 9.57
CA THR A 22 6.04 6.22 11.00
C THR A 22 7.20 6.86 11.76
N ALA A 23 8.16 7.48 11.07
CA ALA A 23 9.19 8.28 11.71
C ALA A 23 8.66 9.70 12.01
N ALA A 24 7.76 10.22 11.18
CA ALA A 24 7.15 11.54 11.35
C ALA A 24 5.83 11.53 12.12
N LEU A 25 5.04 10.46 12.02
CA LEU A 25 3.68 10.37 12.56
C LEU A 25 3.62 9.53 13.83
N SER A 26 2.73 9.93 14.74
CA SER A 26 2.37 9.08 15.88
C SER A 26 1.55 7.87 15.42
N PRO A 27 1.52 6.77 16.19
CA PRO A 27 0.69 5.61 15.87
C PRO A 27 -0.80 5.95 15.66
N ALA A 28 -1.35 6.87 16.46
CA ALA A 28 -2.73 7.31 16.33
C ALA A 28 -2.99 8.08 15.02
N ALA A 29 -2.02 8.90 14.59
CA ALA A 29 -2.09 9.62 13.33
C ALA A 29 -2.01 8.67 12.13
N CYS A 30 -1.14 7.66 12.16
CA CYS A 30 -1.11 6.61 11.14
C CYS A 30 -2.45 5.87 11.04
N ALA A 31 -3.04 5.49 12.18
CA ALA A 31 -4.33 4.81 12.20
C ALA A 31 -5.47 5.69 11.64
N ALA A 32 -5.44 7.00 11.90
CA ALA A 32 -6.40 7.94 11.32
C ALA A 32 -6.28 8.02 9.80
N ALA A 33 -5.06 8.09 9.26
CA ALA A 33 -4.82 8.11 7.81
C ALA A 33 -5.32 6.83 7.13
N ILE A 34 -5.10 5.66 7.75
CA ILE A 34 -5.63 4.39 7.25
C ILE A 34 -7.17 4.40 7.23
N ARG A 35 -7.80 4.87 8.31
CA ARG A 35 -9.27 4.97 8.38
C ARG A 35 -9.82 5.86 7.28
N GLU A 36 -9.24 7.04 7.08
CA GLU A 36 -9.65 7.97 6.03
C GLU A 36 -9.55 7.34 4.63
N ARG A 37 -8.47 6.60 4.34
CA ARG A 37 -8.30 5.90 3.06
C ARG A 37 -9.38 4.84 2.82
N LEU A 38 -9.79 4.13 3.88
CA LEU A 38 -10.85 3.11 3.83
C LEU A 38 -12.22 3.74 3.61
N GLU A 39 -12.49 4.88 4.25
CA GLU A 39 -13.74 5.63 4.11
C GLU A 39 -13.89 6.26 2.72
N ASN A 40 -12.78 6.72 2.12
CA ASN A 40 -12.75 7.39 0.81
C ASN A 40 -13.13 6.52 -0.40
N SER A 41 -13.52 5.25 -0.21
CA SER A 41 -14.12 4.33 -1.21
C SER A 41 -13.34 4.15 -2.53
N GLN A 42 -12.14 4.70 -2.64
CA GLN A 42 -11.28 4.51 -3.81
C GLN A 42 -10.82 3.05 -3.85
N PRO A 43 -10.88 2.37 -5.00
CA PRO A 43 -10.39 1.00 -5.13
C PRO A 43 -8.94 0.87 -4.69
N ALA A 44 -8.60 -0.27 -4.08
CA ALA A 44 -7.21 -0.64 -3.85
C ALA A 44 -6.61 -1.13 -5.18
N ARG A 45 -5.44 -0.60 -5.55
CA ARG A 45 -4.79 -0.87 -6.84
C ARG A 45 -3.48 -1.64 -6.71
N ALA A 46 -2.95 -1.81 -5.49
CA ALA A 46 -1.64 -2.43 -5.27
C ALA A 46 -1.49 -3.80 -5.97
N CYS A 47 -2.49 -4.68 -5.84
CA CYS A 47 -2.48 -6.00 -6.49
C CYS A 47 -2.51 -5.91 -8.02
N GLU A 48 -3.26 -4.97 -8.59
CA GLU A 48 -3.37 -4.76 -10.03
C GLU A 48 -2.05 -4.21 -10.61
N LEU A 49 -1.45 -3.21 -9.93
CA LEU A 49 -0.16 -2.64 -10.29
C LEU A 49 0.95 -3.69 -10.23
N LEU A 50 0.97 -4.53 -9.19
CA LEU A 50 1.90 -5.64 -9.08
C LEU A 50 1.76 -6.68 -10.20
N ALA A 51 0.53 -6.93 -10.65
CA ALA A 51 0.31 -7.82 -11.79
C ALA A 51 0.83 -7.20 -13.09
N ALA A 52 0.70 -5.88 -13.26
CA ALA A 52 1.17 -5.15 -14.45
C ALA A 52 2.70 -5.01 -14.53
N LEU A 53 3.39 -4.92 -13.39
CA LEU A 53 4.86 -4.86 -13.32
C LEU A 53 5.56 -6.20 -13.64
N ALA A 54 4.81 -7.30 -13.72
CA ALA A 54 5.33 -8.64 -13.92
C ALA A 54 5.44 -9.08 -15.40
N GLY A 55 5.26 -8.15 -16.35
CA GLY A 55 5.43 -8.34 -17.79
C GLY A 55 6.72 -7.75 -18.32
#